data_AF-A0A2L0BJF1-F1
#
_entry.id   AF-A0A2L0BJF1-F1
#
_cell.length_a   1.000
_cell.length_b   1.000
_cell.length_c   1.000
_cell.angle_alpha   90.00
_cell.angle_beta   90.00
_cell.angle_gamma   90.00
#
_symmetry.space_group_name_H-M   'P 1'
#
loop_
_entity.id
_entity.type
_entity.pdbx_description
1 polymer ?
#
loop_
_entity_poly.entity_id
_entity_poly.type
_entity_poly.pdbx_seq_one_letter_code
_entity_poly.pdbx_strand_id
1 'polypeptide(L)'
;HEESIVELAFQTTGKIIMELYEKQFPSMIDSFQDAVKCLSEFACNARFLDTSMEAIRLVRLCAYHINISSHLFAEHAGMDNGIDVQVAEEDRIWVRGWFPLLFSLSCIVNRCKLDVRTRALTVLFEIIKTYGDTFNSYWWKDLFKILFRIFDNMKLPEQYTEKAEW
;
A
#
# COMPACT_ATOMS: atom_id res chain seq x y z
N HIS A 1 20.83 8.23 -18.52
CA HIS A 1 21.35 6.89 -18.15
C HIS A 1 20.65 6.36 -16.91
N GLU A 2 20.48 7.15 -15.85
CA GLU A 2 19.69 6.75 -14.66
C GLU A 2 18.18 6.64 -14.95
N GLU A 3 17.60 7.57 -15.71
CA GLU A 3 16.16 7.59 -16.05
C GLU A 3 15.71 6.32 -16.78
N SER A 4 16.47 5.86 -17.78
CA SER A 4 16.20 4.61 -18.50
C SER A 4 16.27 3.37 -17.61
N ILE A 5 17.10 3.39 -16.56
CA ILE A 5 17.19 2.28 -15.59
C ILE A 5 15.96 2.29 -14.69
N VAL A 6 15.55 3.47 -14.19
CA VAL A 6 14.34 3.63 -13.37
C VAL A 6 13.10 3.21 -14.15
N GLU A 7 13.00 3.62 -15.41
CA GLU A 7 11.91 3.24 -16.29
C GLU A 7 11.87 1.72 -16.52
N LEU A 8 13.00 1.09 -16.84
CA LEU A 8 13.07 -0.35 -17.04
C LEU A 8 12.72 -1.13 -15.76
N ALA A 9 13.19 -0.67 -14.60
CA ALA A 9 12.84 -1.26 -13.30
C ALA A 9 11.34 -1.13 -13.01
N PHE A 10 10.75 0.03 -13.34
CA PHE A 10 9.31 0.25 -13.17
C PHE A 10 8.49 -0.64 -14.12
N GLN A 11 8.87 -0.73 -15.39
CA GLN A 11 8.23 -1.62 -16.36
C GLN A 11 8.31 -3.09 -15.94
N THR A 12 9.46 -3.51 -15.40
CA THR A 12 9.65 -4.88 -14.88
C THR A 12 8.72 -5.13 -13.69
N THR A 13 8.62 -4.18 -12.76
CA THR A 13 7.70 -4.25 -11.61
C THR A 13 6.24 -4.31 -12.08
N GLY A 14 5.88 -3.48 -13.07
CA GLY A 14 4.56 -3.51 -13.69
C GLY A 14 4.24 -4.86 -14.33
N LYS A 15 5.20 -5.47 -15.04
CA LYS A 15 5.04 -6.81 -15.63
C LYS A 15 4.81 -7.89 -14.57
N ILE A 16 5.54 -7.83 -13.45
CA ILE A 16 5.33 -8.76 -12.32
C ILE A 16 3.88 -8.67 -11.84
N ILE A 17 3.39 -7.46 -11.58
CA ILE A 17 2.07 -7.24 -10.99
C ILE A 17 0.93 -7.51 -11.98
N MET A 18 1.08 -7.09 -13.24
CA MET A 18 0.02 -7.21 -14.25
C MET A 18 -0.02 -8.58 -14.91
N GLU A 19 1.11 -9.26 -15.12
CA GLU A 19 1.14 -10.51 -15.87
C GLU A 19 1.51 -11.72 -15.02
N LEU A 20 2.57 -11.60 -14.20
CA LEU A 20 3.09 -12.77 -13.49
C LEU A 20 2.22 -13.11 -12.27
N TYR A 21 1.72 -12.12 -11.55
CA TYR A 21 0.78 -12.35 -10.46
C TYR A 21 -0.52 -12.97 -10.95
N GLU A 22 -1.01 -12.62 -12.14
CA GLU A 22 -2.19 -13.30 -12.71
C GLU A 22 -1.94 -14.78 -13.02
N LYS A 23 -0.72 -15.14 -13.45
CA LYS A 23 -0.41 -16.50 -13.95
C LYS A 23 0.16 -17.44 -12.90
N GLN A 24 0.92 -16.91 -11.94
CA GLN A 24 1.77 -17.69 -11.04
C GLN A 24 1.87 -17.09 -9.65
N PHE A 25 0.79 -16.46 -9.15
CA PHE A 25 0.73 -15.93 -7.79
C PHE A 25 1.19 -16.92 -6.69
N PRO A 26 0.78 -18.21 -6.69
CA PRO A 26 1.18 -19.14 -5.64
C PRO A 26 2.68 -19.25 -5.45
N SER A 27 3.45 -19.22 -6.54
CA SER A 27 4.92 -19.30 -6.50
C SER A 27 5.59 -17.95 -6.21
N MET A 28 4.84 -16.85 -6.24
CA MET A 28 5.36 -15.49 -6.10
C MET A 28 4.84 -14.76 -4.85
N ILE A 29 4.00 -15.40 -4.04
CA ILE A 29 3.34 -14.77 -2.89
C ILE A 29 4.33 -14.14 -1.90
N ASP A 30 5.51 -14.74 -1.72
CA ASP A 30 6.55 -14.24 -0.83
C ASP A 30 7.16 -12.91 -1.33
N SER A 31 7.07 -12.63 -2.63
CA SER A 31 7.51 -11.34 -3.22
C SER A 31 6.49 -10.20 -3.04
N PHE A 32 5.27 -10.49 -2.58
CA PHE A 32 4.16 -9.53 -2.62
C PHE A 32 4.44 -8.25 -1.82
N GLN A 33 4.95 -8.40 -0.60
CA GLN A 33 5.27 -7.24 0.24
C GLN A 33 6.39 -6.39 -0.35
N ASP A 34 7.41 -7.04 -0.94
CA ASP A 34 8.51 -6.35 -1.61
C ASP A 34 8.01 -5.59 -2.84
N ALA A 35 7.10 -6.17 -3.63
CA ALA A 35 6.49 -5.49 -4.76
C ALA A 35 5.67 -4.26 -4.31
N VAL A 36 4.85 -4.39 -3.28
CA VAL A 36 4.08 -3.27 -2.70
C VAL A 36 5.01 -2.17 -2.19
N LYS A 37 6.08 -2.53 -1.48
CA LYS A 37 7.09 -1.58 -0.99
C LYS A 37 7.80 -0.89 -2.15
N CYS A 38 8.19 -1.64 -3.17
CA CYS A 38 8.82 -1.11 -4.39
C CYS A 38 7.92 -0.09 -5.10
N LEU A 39 6.63 -0.41 -5.27
CA LEU A 39 5.64 0.54 -5.81
C LEU A 39 5.51 1.80 -4.95
N SER A 40 5.56 1.68 -3.63
CA SER A 40 5.54 2.84 -2.74
C SER A 40 6.74 3.76 -2.97
N GLU A 41 7.93 3.20 -3.21
CA GLU A 41 9.13 3.99 -3.53
C GLU A 41 9.00 4.67 -4.91
N PHE A 42 8.46 3.98 -5.92
CA PHE A 42 8.15 4.59 -7.22
C PHE A 42 7.10 5.71 -7.11
N ALA A 43 6.06 5.52 -6.29
CA ALA A 43 5.05 6.53 -6.01
C ALA A 43 5.62 7.76 -5.28
N CYS A 44 6.69 7.58 -4.51
CA CYS A 44 7.41 8.67 -3.84
C CYS A 44 8.47 9.34 -4.72
N ASN A 45 8.60 8.95 -5.99
CA ASN A 45 9.58 9.53 -6.89
C ASN A 45 9.22 10.98 -7.27
N ALA A 46 10.00 11.94 -6.74
CA ALA A 46 9.74 13.36 -6.96
C ALA A 46 9.98 13.86 -8.40
N ARG A 47 10.65 13.06 -9.25
CA ARG A 47 11.05 13.43 -10.62
C ARG A 47 9.99 13.08 -11.68
N PHE A 48 9.28 11.96 -11.52
CA PHE A 48 8.38 11.42 -12.56
C PHE A 48 6.95 11.27 -12.02
N LEU A 49 6.10 12.25 -12.33
CA LEU A 49 4.71 12.25 -11.87
C LEU A 49 3.91 11.09 -12.49
N ASP A 50 4.11 10.80 -13.77
CA ASP A 50 3.40 9.71 -14.46
C ASP A 50 3.74 8.34 -13.85
N THR A 51 5.03 8.08 -13.59
CA THR A 51 5.47 6.89 -12.85
C THR A 51 4.82 6.81 -11.47
N SER A 52 4.70 7.95 -10.78
CA SER A 52 4.09 7.98 -9.45
C SER A 52 2.60 7.62 -9.50
N MET A 53 1.87 8.15 -10.48
CA MET A 53 0.44 7.88 -10.67
C MET A 53 0.20 6.43 -11.09
N GLU A 54 1.04 5.91 -12.00
CA GLU A 54 0.95 4.53 -12.45
C GLU A 54 1.34 3.55 -11.34
N ALA A 55 2.32 3.88 -10.49
CA ALA A 55 2.65 3.10 -9.31
C ALA A 55 1.44 2.98 -8.38
N ILE A 56 0.72 4.08 -8.12
CA ILE A 56 -0.51 4.06 -7.31
C ILE A 56 -1.60 3.21 -7.99
N ARG A 57 -1.72 3.25 -9.32
CA ARG A 57 -2.65 2.37 -10.05
C ARG A 57 -2.31 0.89 -9.85
N LEU A 58 -1.03 0.55 -9.89
CA LEU A 58 -0.54 -0.82 -9.64
C LEU A 58 -0.73 -1.25 -8.18
N VAL A 59 -0.57 -0.34 -7.20
CA VAL A 59 -0.93 -0.62 -5.79
C VAL A 59 -2.42 -0.97 -5.67
N ARG A 60 -3.30 -0.28 -6.39
CA ARG A 60 -4.72 -0.66 -6.43
C ARG A 60 -4.93 -2.06 -7.02
N LEU A 61 -4.16 -2.44 -8.04
CA LEU A 61 -4.21 -3.80 -8.61
C LEU A 61 -3.70 -4.86 -7.63
N CYS A 62 -2.72 -4.54 -6.77
CA CYS A 62 -2.32 -5.42 -5.68
C CYS A 62 -3.48 -5.74 -4.71
N ALA A 63 -4.40 -4.80 -4.46
CA ALA A 63 -5.61 -5.07 -3.68
C ALA A 63 -6.50 -6.15 -4.31
N TYR A 64 -6.65 -6.11 -5.63
CA TYR A 64 -7.38 -7.13 -6.38
C TYR A 64 -6.73 -8.51 -6.20
N HIS A 65 -5.40 -8.60 -6.33
CA HIS A 65 -4.64 -9.85 -6.11
C HIS A 65 -4.82 -10.40 -4.69
N ILE A 66 -4.80 -9.56 -3.65
CA ILE A 66 -5.09 -10.02 -2.27
C ILE A 66 -6.49 -10.64 -2.19
N ASN A 67 -7.48 -9.99 -2.78
CA ASN A 67 -8.86 -10.46 -2.72
C ASN A 67 -9.08 -11.79 -3.46
N ILE A 68 -8.56 -11.93 -4.68
CA ILE A 68 -8.74 -13.16 -5.48
C ILE A 68 -7.89 -14.34 -4.95
N SER A 69 -6.79 -14.05 -4.27
CA SER A 69 -5.85 -15.05 -3.75
C SER A 69 -5.88 -15.14 -2.23
N SER A 70 -6.99 -14.76 -1.60
CA SER A 70 -7.16 -14.72 -0.14
C SER A 70 -6.77 -16.02 0.56
N HIS A 71 -7.18 -17.15 -0.01
CA HIS A 71 -6.83 -18.50 0.47
C HIS A 71 -5.31 -18.75 0.47
N LEU A 72 -4.59 -18.29 -0.55
CA LEU A 72 -3.13 -18.47 -0.64
C LEU A 72 -2.41 -17.71 0.47
N PHE A 73 -2.90 -16.51 0.84
CA PHE A 73 -2.34 -15.77 1.96
C PHE A 73 -2.58 -16.44 3.32
N ALA A 74 -3.72 -17.12 3.49
CA ALA A 74 -4.03 -17.88 4.69
C ALA A 74 -3.20 -19.17 4.78
N GLU A 75 -3.18 -19.96 3.71
CA GLU A 75 -2.58 -21.29 3.68
C GLU A 75 -1.03 -21.26 3.62
N HIS A 76 -0.45 -20.27 2.93
CA HIS A 76 1.00 -20.15 2.80
C HIS A 76 1.59 -19.59 4.10
N ALA A 77 2.04 -20.48 4.99
CA ALA A 77 2.96 -20.09 6.04
C ALA A 77 4.31 -19.75 5.37
N GLY A 78 4.69 -18.46 5.35
CA GLY A 78 5.90 -18.02 4.67
C GLY A 78 7.11 -18.82 5.14
N MET A 79 7.87 -19.34 4.18
CA MET A 79 9.02 -20.22 4.43
C MET A 79 10.19 -19.50 5.13
N ASP A 80 10.21 -18.16 5.17
CA ASP A 80 11.48 -17.44 5.32
C ASP A 80 11.74 -16.79 6.69
N ASN A 81 10.75 -16.54 7.55
CA ASN A 81 10.99 -15.68 8.73
C ASN A 81 10.55 -16.22 10.10
N GLY A 82 9.87 -17.37 10.21
CA GLY A 82 9.42 -17.92 11.50
C GLY A 82 8.38 -17.08 12.28
N ILE A 83 8.20 -15.80 11.91
CA ILE A 83 7.15 -14.90 12.41
C ILE A 83 5.76 -15.44 12.03
N ASP A 84 5.63 -16.01 10.83
CA ASP A 84 4.36 -16.54 10.31
C ASP A 84 3.84 -17.77 11.07
N VAL A 85 4.73 -18.48 11.80
CA VAL A 85 4.34 -19.62 12.66
C VAL A 85 3.61 -19.15 13.92
N GLN A 86 3.80 -17.88 14.33
CA GLN A 86 3.14 -17.29 15.50
C GLN A 86 1.84 -16.57 15.17
N VAL A 87 1.55 -16.35 13.88
CA VAL A 87 0.35 -15.65 13.41
C VAL A 87 -0.74 -16.68 13.09
N ALA A 88 -1.94 -16.47 13.64
CA ALA A 88 -3.10 -17.29 13.34
C ALA A 88 -3.37 -17.30 11.82
N GLU A 89 -3.81 -18.42 11.28
CA GLU A 89 -4.03 -18.59 9.84
C GLU A 89 -4.95 -17.50 9.26
N GLU A 90 -6.04 -17.21 9.99
CA GLU A 90 -6.99 -16.14 9.68
C GLU A 90 -6.36 -14.74 9.60
N ASP A 91 -5.27 -14.48 10.35
CA ASP A 91 -4.56 -13.20 10.42
C ASP A 91 -3.50 -13.01 9.33
N ARG A 92 -3.08 -14.08 8.65
CA ARG A 92 -1.98 -14.00 7.69
C ARG A 92 -2.32 -13.12 6.50
N ILE A 93 -3.56 -13.15 6.01
CA ILE A 93 -3.99 -12.24 4.93
C ILE A 93 -3.92 -10.77 5.34
N TRP A 94 -4.20 -10.46 6.60
CA TRP A 94 -4.04 -9.11 7.11
C TRP A 94 -2.59 -8.71 7.18
N VAL A 95 -1.75 -9.51 7.85
CA VAL A 95 -0.33 -9.20 8.07
C VAL A 95 0.46 -9.18 6.77
N ARG A 96 0.15 -10.08 5.82
CA ARG A 96 0.93 -10.27 4.60
C ARG A 96 0.38 -9.55 3.37
N GLY A 97 -0.92 -9.28 3.34
CA GLY A 97 -1.60 -8.63 2.23
C GLY A 97 -2.08 -7.23 2.59
N TRP A 98 -3.18 -7.16 3.34
CA TRP A 98 -3.92 -5.90 3.54
C TRP A 98 -3.14 -4.84 4.30
N PHE A 99 -2.50 -5.19 5.43
CA PHE A 99 -1.80 -4.23 6.27
C PHE A 99 -0.59 -3.59 5.53
N PRO A 100 0.33 -4.34 4.89
CA PRO A 100 1.43 -3.75 4.13
C PRO A 100 0.95 -2.83 3.00
N LEU A 101 -0.15 -3.18 2.33
CA LEU A 101 -0.74 -2.38 1.26
C LEU A 101 -1.29 -1.04 1.77
N LEU A 102 -2.13 -1.08 2.81
CA LEU A 102 -2.77 0.09 3.41
C LEU A 102 -1.73 1.00 4.08
N PHE A 103 -0.72 0.41 4.72
CA PHE A 103 0.40 1.13 5.32
C PHE A 103 1.26 1.83 4.25
N SER A 104 1.54 1.16 3.13
CA SER A 104 2.28 1.75 2.01
C SER A 104 1.54 2.96 1.42
N LEU A 105 0.22 2.86 1.20
CA LEU A 105 -0.59 4.01 0.77
C LEU A 105 -0.54 5.17 1.77
N SER A 106 -0.62 4.89 3.06
CA SER A 106 -0.45 5.91 4.11
C SER A 106 0.94 6.57 4.05
N CYS A 107 1.99 5.81 3.77
CA CYS A 107 3.33 6.38 3.59
C CYS A 107 3.38 7.34 2.40
N ILE A 108 2.79 6.98 1.26
CA ILE A 108 2.71 7.85 0.06
C ILE A 108 1.95 9.14 0.39
N VAL A 109 0.81 9.05 1.10
CA VAL A 109 0.01 10.22 1.52
C VAL A 109 0.80 11.15 2.44
N ASN A 110 1.75 10.64 3.22
CA ASN A 110 2.54 11.45 4.16
C ASN A 110 3.83 12.01 3.55
N ARG A 111 4.37 11.42 2.47
CA ARG A 111 5.70 11.76 1.95
C ARG A 111 5.68 12.54 0.62
N CYS A 112 4.60 12.46 -0.16
CA CYS A 112 4.59 12.94 -1.54
C CYS A 112 4.05 14.37 -1.73
N LYS A 113 4.05 14.87 -2.97
CA LYS A 113 3.41 16.15 -3.36
C LYS A 113 1.88 16.02 -3.41
N LEU A 114 1.17 17.15 -3.40
CA LEU A 114 -0.28 17.22 -3.24
C LEU A 114 -1.07 16.28 -4.18
N ASP A 115 -0.75 16.26 -5.46
CA ASP A 115 -1.49 15.45 -6.45
C ASP A 115 -1.37 13.95 -6.17
N VAL A 116 -0.14 13.50 -5.88
CA VAL A 116 0.17 12.11 -5.54
C VAL A 116 -0.48 11.72 -4.20
N ARG A 117 -0.41 12.60 -3.20
CA ARG A 117 -1.09 12.39 -1.90
C ARG A 117 -2.59 12.23 -2.07
N THR A 118 -3.21 13.11 -2.85
CA THR A 118 -4.64 13.08 -3.13
C THR A 118 -5.02 11.78 -3.81
N ARG A 119 -4.26 11.36 -4.83
CA ARG A 119 -4.53 10.11 -5.54
C ARG A 119 -4.37 8.88 -4.64
N ALA A 120 -3.31 8.82 -3.84
CA ALA A 120 -3.07 7.71 -2.91
C ALA A 120 -4.16 7.63 -1.82
N LEU A 121 -4.61 8.78 -1.31
CA LEU A 121 -5.70 8.82 -0.32
C LEU A 121 -7.02 8.34 -0.92
N THR A 122 -7.32 8.74 -2.15
CA THR A 122 -8.50 8.24 -2.89
C THR A 122 -8.43 6.73 -3.05
N VAL A 123 -7.29 6.18 -3.50
CA VAL A 123 -7.13 4.73 -3.66
C VAL A 123 -7.22 3.99 -2.33
N LEU A 124 -6.67 4.54 -1.24
CA LEU A 124 -6.80 3.99 0.10
C LEU A 124 -8.27 3.82 0.49
N PHE A 125 -9.08 4.88 0.37
CA PHE A 125 -10.50 4.80 0.70
C PHE A 125 -11.32 3.96 -0.28
N GLU A 126 -10.96 3.93 -1.57
CA GLU A 126 -11.58 3.01 -2.54
C GLU A 126 -11.38 1.56 -2.12
N ILE A 127 -10.16 1.17 -1.71
CA ILE A 127 -9.84 -0.18 -1.22
C ILE A 127 -10.66 -0.50 0.03
N ILE A 128 -10.67 0.39 1.02
CA ILE A 128 -11.43 0.20 2.27
C ILE A 128 -12.93 0.04 1.98
N LYS A 129 -13.48 0.85 1.07
CA LYS A 129 -14.89 0.78 0.68
C LYS A 129 -15.23 -0.50 -0.07
N THR A 130 -14.30 -1.01 -0.89
CA THR A 130 -14.53 -2.14 -1.78
C THR A 130 -14.34 -3.49 -1.09
N TYR A 131 -13.39 -3.58 -0.15
CA TYR A 131 -12.98 -4.85 0.47
C TYR A 131 -13.11 -4.87 1.99
N GLY A 132 -13.50 -3.75 2.63
CA GLY A 132 -13.53 -3.66 4.10
C GLY A 132 -14.55 -4.59 4.78
N ASP A 133 -15.55 -5.04 4.03
CA ASP A 133 -16.49 -6.11 4.41
C ASP A 133 -15.82 -7.49 4.55
N THR A 134 -14.67 -7.70 3.92
CA THR A 134 -13.84 -8.91 4.10
C THR A 134 -12.93 -8.84 5.32
N PHE A 135 -12.82 -7.69 5.99
CA PHE A 135 -11.90 -7.51 7.11
C PHE A 135 -12.51 -8.01 8.42
N ASN A 136 -11.72 -8.73 9.21
CA ASN A 136 -12.12 -9.06 10.56
C ASN A 136 -12.31 -7.80 11.41
N SER A 137 -13.31 -7.82 12.29
CA SER A 137 -13.70 -6.66 13.11
C SER A 137 -12.54 -6.09 13.93
N TYR A 138 -11.59 -6.92 14.38
CA TYR A 138 -10.46 -6.45 15.19
C TYR A 138 -9.34 -5.81 14.35
N TRP A 139 -9.21 -6.11 13.06
CA TRP A 139 -8.24 -5.47 12.16
C TRP A 139 -8.53 -3.99 11.93
N TRP A 140 -9.80 -3.60 12.03
CA TRP A 140 -10.20 -2.19 11.96
C TRP A 140 -9.48 -1.32 12.98
N LYS A 141 -9.11 -1.86 14.15
CA LYS A 141 -8.32 -1.11 15.15
C LYS A 141 -6.95 -0.68 14.59
N ASP A 142 -6.28 -1.56 13.86
CA ASP A 142 -4.99 -1.24 13.24
C ASP A 142 -5.16 -0.33 12.03
N LEU A 143 -6.22 -0.54 11.23
CA LEU A 143 -6.58 0.38 10.16
C LEU A 143 -6.85 1.80 10.66
N PHE A 144 -7.61 1.97 11.74
CA PHE A 144 -7.88 3.28 12.32
C PHE A 144 -6.60 3.96 12.81
N LYS A 145 -5.62 3.23 13.36
CA LYS A 145 -4.30 3.82 13.68
C LYS A 145 -3.60 4.36 12.44
N ILE A 146 -3.70 3.66 11.29
CA ILE A 146 -3.15 4.15 10.02
C ILE A 146 -3.89 5.42 9.57
N LEU A 147 -5.23 5.41 9.60
CA LEU A 147 -6.06 6.54 9.18
C LEU A 147 -5.84 7.77 10.05
N PHE A 148 -5.85 7.62 11.38
CA PHE A 148 -5.64 8.74 12.29
C PHE A 148 -4.26 9.37 12.09
N ARG A 149 -3.20 8.59 11.86
CA ARG A 149 -1.87 9.13 11.56
C ARG A 149 -1.83 9.99 10.30
N ILE A 150 -2.64 9.68 9.28
CA ILE A 150 -2.74 10.50 8.07
C ILE A 150 -3.30 11.89 8.40
N PHE A 151 -4.32 11.95 9.27
CA PHE A 151 -5.01 13.19 9.64
C PHE A 151 -4.36 13.93 10.81
N ASP A 152 -3.62 13.26 11.68
CA ASP A 152 -2.87 13.89 12.77
C ASP A 152 -1.76 14.82 12.24
N ASN A 153 -1.16 14.47 11.10
CA ASN A 153 -0.21 15.34 10.38
C ASN A 153 -0.88 16.59 9.77
N MET A 154 -2.22 16.68 9.80
CA MET A 154 -2.97 17.88 9.38
C MET A 154 -3.30 18.80 10.57
N LYS A 155 -2.79 18.53 11.79
CA LYS A 155 -2.83 19.53 12.87
C LYS A 155 -2.02 20.75 12.41
N LEU A 156 -2.75 21.76 11.94
CA LEU A 156 -2.24 23.11 11.70
C LEU A 156 -1.42 23.52 12.92
N PRO A 157 -0.24 24.12 12.78
CA PRO A 157 0.38 24.76 13.93
C PRO A 157 -0.64 25.75 14.50
N GLU A 158 -0.95 25.64 15.79
CA GLU A 158 -1.83 26.54 16.56
C GLU A 158 -1.23 27.97 16.68
N GLN A 159 -0.54 28.46 15.66
CA GLN A 159 0.13 29.76 15.62
C GLN A 159 -0.26 30.54 14.37
N TYR A 160 -1.56 30.72 14.16
CA TYR A 160 -2.03 32.05 13.80
C TYR A 160 -2.69 32.59 15.05
N THR A 161 -1.88 33.26 15.87
CA THR A 161 -2.36 34.25 16.81
C THR A 161 -3.37 35.11 16.08
N GLU A 162 -4.62 35.06 16.51
CA GLU A 162 -5.57 36.13 16.27
C GLU A 162 -4.82 37.42 16.55
N LYS A 163 -4.60 38.22 15.49
CA LYS A 163 -4.29 39.63 15.67
C LYS A 163 -5.54 40.20 16.31
N ALA A 164 -5.55 40.21 17.65
CA ALA A 164 -6.43 41.05 18.42
C ALA A 164 -6.22 42.47 17.91
N GLU A 165 -7.24 42.98 17.26
CA GLU A 165 -7.43 44.39 16.94
C GLU A 165 -7.28 45.19 18.24
N TRP A 166 -6.24 46.01 18.37
CA TRP A 166 -6.20 47.24 19.17
C TRP A 166 -5.11 48.17 18.60
#